data_AF-A0A6I6JP54-F1
#
_entry.id   AF-A0A6I6JP54-F1
#
_cell.length_a   1.000
_cell.length_b   1.000
_cell.length_c   1.000
_cell.angle_alpha   90.00
_cell.angle_beta   90.00
_cell.angle_gamma   90.00
#
_symmetry.space_group_name_H-M   'P 1'
#
loop_
_entity.id
_entity.type
_entity.pdbx_description
1 polymer ?
#
loop_
_entity_poly.entity_id
_entity_poly.type
_entity_poly.pdbx_seq_one_letter_code
_entity_poly.pdbx_strand_id
1 'polypeptide(L)'
;MKILKLIKSHQTMTLLVYGGAALLLCAAVWVAYQYVEPLPPNKVTIATGGPSGAYAKYAREYADYFAKQGFELEIIETKGSMDNLAQMSAENSTIDAAFMQGGITTPEEHPDLQSLGSLYYEPIWLFHSRRAGLKNLTSLKRKRVAIGAEGSGTAHVVARLLEENGITAENSHLIDMGAGEAAPELVKGKLDALFAIAGTRSAVVESLTRPDSRVRLLSFDRAETYARSHPYLTKLTLPRGGIDLALDVPAKDVSLVAPTANLVVREDLHGALKYLFLLAADEIHRKGDIFARPGQFPNKEAVLFPLSSEAESFYKNGPPLLMRYLPFQLAVTLERLKILLIPLLTLLYPLFKVTPPAYRWQIRRRIFKWYKDLKALDIKAYDTTSPEEVREMLDELLALDKQVMETSVPLSYMDYIYSLRLHIRLIQIRLDKIATGSDGEEEAV
;
A
#
# COMPACT_ATOMS: atom_id res chain seq x y z
N MET A 1 17.35 -36.11 42.26
CA MET A 1 16.17 -35.93 43.15
C MET A 1 15.69 -34.48 43.37
N LYS A 2 16.48 -33.43 43.03
CA LYS A 2 16.04 -32.01 43.13
C LYS A 2 15.12 -31.54 41.99
N ILE A 3 15.25 -32.12 40.78
CA ILE A 3 14.48 -31.74 39.58
C ILE A 3 12.98 -32.10 39.71
N LEU A 4 12.64 -33.22 40.38
CA LEU A 4 11.23 -33.58 40.62
C LEU A 4 10.51 -32.68 41.64
N LYS A 5 11.24 -32.00 42.56
CA LYS A 5 10.64 -31.03 43.49
C LYS A 5 10.27 -29.70 42.82
N LEU A 6 10.96 -29.32 41.75
CA LEU A 6 10.67 -28.10 40.97
C LEU A 6 9.35 -28.19 40.18
N ILE A 7 8.96 -29.39 39.74
CA ILE A 7 7.70 -29.65 39.02
C ILE A 7 6.46 -29.61 39.97
N LYS A 8 6.67 -29.64 41.29
CA LYS A 8 5.57 -29.63 42.28
C LYS A 8 5.03 -28.25 42.64
N SER A 9 5.77 -27.16 42.40
CA SER A 9 5.34 -25.81 42.78
C SER A 9 4.19 -25.28 41.90
N HIS A 10 3.18 -24.64 42.49
CA HIS A 10 2.14 -23.97 41.73
C HIS A 10 2.71 -22.89 40.78
N GLN A 11 3.87 -22.30 41.11
CA GLN A 11 4.52 -21.28 40.28
C GLN A 11 5.05 -21.83 38.95
N THR A 12 5.60 -23.05 38.91
CA THR A 12 6.07 -23.66 37.67
C THR A 12 4.90 -24.06 36.76
N MET A 13 3.73 -24.33 37.33
CA MET A 13 2.51 -24.61 36.58
C MET A 13 1.89 -23.34 35.98
N THR A 14 1.88 -22.23 36.74
CA THR A 14 1.56 -20.90 36.20
C THR A 14 2.49 -20.58 35.03
N LEU A 15 3.80 -20.81 35.20
CA LEU A 15 4.78 -20.59 34.14
C LEU A 15 4.52 -21.47 32.90
N LEU A 16 4.10 -22.72 33.06
CA LEU A 16 3.78 -23.61 31.93
C LEU A 16 2.52 -23.16 31.16
N VAL A 17 1.46 -22.79 31.88
CA VAL A 17 0.18 -22.39 31.26
C VAL A 17 0.29 -21.02 30.60
N TYR A 18 0.79 -20.02 31.33
CA TYR A 18 0.97 -18.67 30.78
C TYR A 18 2.16 -18.59 29.82
N GLY A 19 3.24 -19.33 30.07
CA GLY A 19 4.39 -19.40 29.17
C GLY A 19 4.09 -20.13 27.88
N GLY A 20 3.31 -21.22 27.92
CA GLY A 20 2.82 -21.89 26.70
C GLY A 20 1.91 -20.98 25.87
N ALA A 21 1.02 -20.23 26.52
CA ALA A 21 0.15 -19.29 25.83
C ALA A 21 0.93 -18.07 25.27
N ALA A 22 1.94 -17.58 25.98
CA ALA A 22 2.84 -16.54 25.49
C ALA A 22 3.69 -17.03 24.31
N LEU A 23 4.17 -18.28 24.33
CA LEU A 23 4.90 -18.88 23.21
C LEU A 23 4.01 -19.01 21.96
N LEU A 24 2.75 -19.44 22.12
CA LEU A 24 1.79 -19.48 21.01
C LEU A 24 1.51 -18.08 20.45
N LEU A 25 1.38 -17.08 21.32
CA LEU A 25 1.22 -15.69 20.92
C LEU A 25 2.44 -15.20 20.12
N CYS A 26 3.65 -15.42 20.63
CA CYS A 26 4.89 -15.04 19.94
C CYS A 26 5.03 -15.76 18.60
N ALA A 27 4.72 -17.05 18.53
CA ALA A 27 4.78 -17.83 17.30
C ALA A 27 3.79 -17.27 16.26
N ALA A 28 2.57 -16.93 16.68
CA ALA A 28 1.58 -16.38 15.76
C ALA A 28 1.87 -14.93 15.34
N VAL A 29 2.40 -14.09 16.24
CA VAL A 29 2.91 -12.75 15.87
C VAL A 29 4.07 -12.89 14.88
N TRP A 30 4.97 -13.84 15.09
CA TRP A 30 6.06 -14.13 14.16
C TRP A 30 5.55 -14.58 12.79
N VAL A 31 4.58 -15.50 12.74
CA VAL A 31 3.93 -15.91 11.48
C VAL A 31 3.26 -14.71 10.81
N ALA A 32 2.48 -13.92 11.54
CA ALA A 32 1.82 -12.73 10.99
C ALA A 32 2.83 -11.72 10.44
N TYR A 33 3.96 -11.53 11.14
CA TYR A 33 5.05 -10.63 10.72
C TYR A 33 5.67 -11.03 9.37
N GLN A 34 5.64 -12.31 8.99
CA GLN A 34 6.12 -12.76 7.67
C GLN A 34 5.26 -12.27 6.50
N TYR A 35 3.98 -11.94 6.75
CA TYR A 35 3.06 -11.43 5.74
C TYR A 35 2.99 -9.91 5.68
N VAL A 36 3.75 -9.24 6.54
CA VAL A 36 3.79 -7.79 6.60
C VAL A 36 4.89 -7.31 5.66
N GLU A 37 4.54 -6.46 4.70
CA GLU A 37 5.51 -5.87 3.76
C GLU A 37 6.74 -5.28 4.50
N PRO A 38 7.95 -5.40 3.92
CA PRO A 38 9.14 -4.78 4.47
C PRO A 38 8.97 -3.25 4.54
N LEU A 39 9.92 -2.55 5.17
CA LEU A 39 9.90 -1.09 5.07
C LEU A 39 10.15 -0.69 3.61
N PRO A 40 9.45 0.35 3.09
CA PRO A 40 9.73 0.85 1.77
C PRO A 40 11.18 1.34 1.70
N PRO A 41 11.86 1.15 0.55
CA PRO A 41 13.17 1.73 0.37
C PRO A 41 13.09 3.26 0.50
N ASN A 42 14.11 3.85 1.09
CA ASN A 42 14.17 5.31 1.28
C ASN A 42 14.51 6.06 -0.01
N LYS A 43 15.01 5.35 -1.03
CA LYS A 43 15.39 5.88 -2.33
C LYS A 43 14.53 5.23 -3.41
N VAL A 44 14.03 6.07 -4.31
CA VAL A 44 13.18 5.68 -5.44
C VAL A 44 13.66 6.45 -6.67
N THR A 45 13.55 5.86 -7.84
CA THR A 45 13.95 6.51 -9.10
C THR A 45 12.73 6.89 -9.95
N ILE A 46 12.83 8.01 -10.67
CA ILE A 46 11.84 8.42 -11.66
C ILE A 46 12.48 8.80 -12.99
N ALA A 47 12.10 8.14 -14.07
CA ALA A 47 12.53 8.49 -15.42
C ALA A 47 11.65 9.57 -16.05
N THR A 48 12.29 10.48 -16.78
CA THR A 48 11.64 11.72 -17.22
C THR A 48 11.85 11.98 -18.70
N GLY A 49 12.73 12.88 -19.06
CA GLY A 49 13.05 13.28 -20.42
C GLY A 49 14.21 14.26 -20.35
N GLY A 50 14.36 15.08 -21.39
CA GLY A 50 15.41 16.09 -21.40
C GLY A 50 15.29 17.10 -20.24
N PRO A 51 16.41 17.69 -19.78
CA PRO A 51 16.49 18.52 -18.56
C PRO A 51 15.64 19.80 -18.60
N SER A 52 15.33 20.29 -19.81
CA SER A 52 14.49 21.47 -20.04
C SER A 52 13.01 21.14 -20.28
N GLY A 53 12.64 19.86 -20.28
CA GLY A 53 11.28 19.38 -20.52
C GLY A 53 10.35 19.53 -19.31
N ALA A 54 9.03 19.41 -19.57
CA ALA A 54 8.01 19.46 -18.52
C ALA A 54 8.17 18.32 -17.51
N TYR A 55 8.51 17.10 -17.97
CA TYR A 55 8.77 15.95 -17.09
C TYR A 55 9.88 16.22 -16.08
N ALA A 56 11.04 16.74 -16.53
CA ALA A 56 12.15 17.09 -15.62
C ALA A 56 11.79 18.24 -14.66
N LYS A 57 10.92 19.17 -15.07
CA LYS A 57 10.40 20.20 -14.18
C LYS A 57 9.51 19.59 -13.08
N TYR A 58 8.50 18.80 -13.45
CA TYR A 58 7.61 18.19 -12.48
C TYR A 58 8.34 17.19 -11.59
N ALA A 59 9.28 16.41 -12.11
CA ALA A 59 10.06 15.47 -11.30
C ALA A 59 10.85 16.16 -10.18
N ARG A 60 11.33 17.39 -10.40
CA ARG A 60 11.94 18.21 -9.33
C ARG A 60 10.94 18.60 -8.26
N GLU A 61 9.73 18.98 -8.65
CA GLU A 61 8.65 19.26 -7.68
C GLU A 61 8.27 18.00 -6.88
N TYR A 62 8.26 16.82 -7.52
CA TYR A 62 8.09 15.53 -6.84
C TYR A 62 9.25 15.23 -5.90
N ALA A 63 10.50 15.48 -6.32
CA ALA A 63 11.67 15.25 -5.48
C ALA A 63 11.67 16.14 -4.23
N ASP A 64 11.28 17.40 -4.38
CA ASP A 64 11.09 18.32 -3.25
C ASP A 64 9.96 17.84 -2.31
N TYR A 65 8.88 17.27 -2.86
CA TYR A 65 7.81 16.68 -2.07
C TYR A 65 8.27 15.43 -1.30
N PHE A 66 8.99 14.52 -1.97
CA PHE A 66 9.54 13.30 -1.37
C PHE A 66 10.53 13.63 -0.25
N ALA A 67 11.42 14.61 -0.48
CA ALA A 67 12.38 15.05 0.52
C ALA A 67 11.71 15.55 1.80
N LYS A 68 10.59 16.28 1.69
CA LYS A 68 9.77 16.72 2.83
C LYS A 68 9.16 15.55 3.62
N GLN A 69 8.92 14.40 2.96
CA GLN A 69 8.43 13.18 3.60
C GLN A 69 9.55 12.26 4.09
N GLY A 70 10.83 12.65 3.92
CA GLY A 70 11.99 11.88 4.33
C GLY A 70 12.40 10.76 3.36
N PHE A 71 12.03 10.89 2.08
CA PHE A 71 12.41 9.98 1.00
C PHE A 71 13.26 10.71 -0.05
N GLU A 72 14.16 9.99 -0.71
CA GLU A 72 14.95 10.48 -1.84
C GLU A 72 14.28 10.02 -3.14
N LEU A 73 14.00 10.96 -4.03
CA LEU A 73 13.57 10.68 -5.40
C LEU A 73 14.68 11.07 -6.37
N GLU A 74 15.35 10.08 -6.93
CA GLU A 74 16.40 10.27 -7.94
C GLU A 74 15.77 10.45 -9.32
N ILE A 75 16.12 11.53 -10.01
CA ILE A 75 15.60 11.86 -11.33
C ILE A 75 16.55 11.29 -12.38
N ILE A 76 16.03 10.41 -13.23
CA ILE A 76 16.76 9.84 -14.37
C ILE A 76 16.39 10.63 -15.62
N GLU A 77 17.38 11.29 -16.21
CA GLU A 77 17.25 11.99 -17.50
C GLU A 77 17.28 10.98 -18.65
N THR A 78 16.34 11.12 -19.58
CA THR A 78 16.17 10.19 -20.71
C THR A 78 15.83 10.95 -21.99
N LYS A 79 15.65 10.25 -23.11
CA LYS A 79 15.15 10.83 -24.37
C LYS A 79 13.63 11.04 -24.38
N GLY A 80 12.92 10.66 -23.33
CA GLY A 80 11.46 10.80 -23.18
C GLY A 80 10.73 9.46 -23.15
N SER A 81 9.43 9.48 -23.46
CA SER A 81 8.51 8.37 -23.14
C SER A 81 8.89 6.99 -23.72
N MET A 82 9.39 6.92 -24.96
CA MET A 82 9.81 5.64 -25.56
C MET A 82 11.05 5.06 -24.86
N ASP A 83 11.99 5.93 -24.49
CA ASP A 83 13.22 5.54 -23.77
C ASP A 83 12.88 5.15 -22.32
N ASN A 84 11.95 5.87 -21.68
CA ASN A 84 11.42 5.50 -20.37
C ASN A 84 10.79 4.11 -20.39
N LEU A 85 9.94 3.84 -21.38
CA LEU A 85 9.29 2.53 -21.54
C LEU A 85 10.33 1.43 -21.72
N ALA A 86 11.27 1.60 -22.66
CA ALA A 86 12.31 0.63 -22.93
C ALA A 86 13.18 0.34 -21.70
N GLN A 87 13.59 1.37 -20.95
CA GLN A 87 14.41 1.19 -19.75
C GLN A 87 13.61 0.59 -18.59
N MET A 88 12.34 0.99 -18.38
CA MET A 88 11.50 0.42 -17.32
C MET A 88 11.17 -1.06 -17.54
N SER A 89 10.96 -1.46 -18.80
CA SER A 89 10.65 -2.83 -19.18
C SER A 89 11.86 -3.75 -19.27
N ALA A 90 13.08 -3.26 -19.02
CA ALA A 90 14.26 -4.12 -18.92
C ALA A 90 14.17 -5.02 -17.67
N GLU A 91 14.64 -6.28 -17.79
CA GLU A 91 14.59 -7.28 -16.69
C GLU A 91 15.28 -6.79 -15.41
N ASN A 92 16.40 -6.06 -15.54
CA ASN A 92 17.16 -5.50 -14.43
C ASN A 92 17.02 -3.97 -14.35
N SER A 93 15.84 -3.45 -14.72
CA SER A 93 15.56 -2.02 -14.60
C SER A 93 15.75 -1.56 -13.16
N THR A 94 16.40 -0.41 -13.01
CA THR A 94 16.51 0.31 -11.74
C THR A 94 15.52 1.48 -11.66
N ILE A 95 14.62 1.60 -12.63
CA ILE A 95 13.63 2.67 -12.76
C ILE A 95 12.30 2.21 -12.18
N ASP A 96 11.92 2.81 -11.04
CA ASP A 96 10.71 2.46 -10.30
C ASP A 96 9.45 3.12 -10.89
N ALA A 97 9.59 4.37 -11.35
CA ALA A 97 8.52 5.19 -11.91
C ALA A 97 8.98 5.93 -13.16
N ALA A 98 8.05 6.34 -14.01
CA ALA A 98 8.33 7.28 -15.09
C ALA A 98 7.13 8.14 -15.46
N PHE A 99 7.42 9.31 -16.01
CA PHE A 99 6.44 10.05 -16.78
C PHE A 99 6.41 9.53 -18.22
N MET A 100 5.22 9.21 -18.71
CA MET A 100 5.03 8.72 -20.08
C MET A 100 3.85 9.40 -20.75
N GLN A 101 3.99 9.71 -22.03
CA GLN A 101 2.90 10.24 -22.83
C GLN A 101 1.95 9.10 -23.23
N GLY A 102 0.65 9.35 -23.23
CA GLY A 102 -0.33 8.40 -23.79
C GLY A 102 -0.08 8.11 -25.28
N GLY A 103 -0.41 6.89 -25.72
CA GLY A 103 -0.39 6.48 -27.13
C GLY A 103 0.95 5.99 -27.68
N ILE A 104 1.91 5.65 -26.83
CA ILE A 104 3.25 5.17 -27.22
C ILE A 104 3.38 3.64 -27.31
N THR A 105 2.48 2.90 -26.68
CA THR A 105 2.43 1.42 -26.66
C THR A 105 1.01 0.96 -26.32
N THR A 106 0.79 -0.35 -26.29
CA THR A 106 -0.42 -1.00 -25.78
C THR A 106 -0.11 -1.73 -24.46
N PRO A 107 -1.00 -1.68 -23.44
CA PRO A 107 -0.76 -2.30 -22.14
C PRO A 107 -0.35 -3.77 -22.17
N GLU A 108 -0.88 -4.53 -23.13
CA GLU A 108 -0.69 -5.98 -23.25
C GLU A 108 0.77 -6.36 -23.53
N GLU A 109 1.57 -5.44 -24.06
CA GLU A 109 3.00 -5.64 -24.34
C GLU A 109 3.86 -5.52 -23.08
N HIS A 110 3.35 -4.89 -22.02
CA HIS A 110 4.10 -4.58 -20.79
C HIS A 110 3.24 -4.83 -19.53
N PRO A 111 2.92 -6.10 -19.22
CA PRO A 111 2.01 -6.45 -18.12
C PRO A 111 2.53 -6.04 -16.73
N ASP A 112 3.84 -5.91 -16.58
CA ASP A 112 4.49 -5.56 -15.30
C ASP A 112 4.43 -4.05 -14.99
N LEU A 113 3.79 -3.25 -15.85
CA LEU A 113 3.64 -1.80 -15.68
C LEU A 113 2.20 -1.43 -15.34
N GLN A 114 2.06 -0.49 -14.41
CA GLN A 114 0.77 0.02 -13.93
C GLN A 114 0.77 1.55 -13.97
N SER A 115 -0.40 2.15 -14.13
CA SER A 115 -0.58 3.60 -14.03
C SER A 115 -1.03 4.01 -12.62
N LEU A 116 -0.50 5.13 -12.14
CA LEU A 116 -1.03 5.86 -11.00
C LEU A 116 -2.06 6.92 -11.44
N GLY A 117 -2.16 7.20 -12.74
CA GLY A 117 -3.15 8.07 -13.34
C GLY A 117 -2.55 9.08 -14.33
N SER A 118 -3.45 9.81 -14.98
CA SER A 118 -3.12 10.96 -15.82
C SER A 118 -2.88 12.19 -14.94
N LEU A 119 -1.89 13.01 -15.31
CA LEU A 119 -1.39 14.13 -14.50
C LEU A 119 -1.71 15.51 -15.08
N TYR A 120 -1.65 15.65 -16.39
CA TYR A 120 -1.98 16.89 -17.10
C TYR A 120 -2.10 16.64 -18.60
N TYR A 121 -2.69 17.59 -19.32
CA TYR A 121 -2.78 17.53 -20.77
C TYR A 121 -1.50 17.99 -21.46
N GLU A 122 -1.12 17.29 -22.53
CA GLU A 122 0.02 17.61 -23.38
C GLU A 122 -0.47 18.01 -24.77
N PRO A 123 -0.91 19.27 -24.97
CA PRO A 123 -1.52 19.69 -26.22
C PRO A 123 -0.55 19.64 -27.39
N ILE A 124 -1.04 19.12 -28.51
CA ILE A 124 -0.34 19.11 -29.79
C ILE A 124 -0.59 20.45 -30.48
N TRP A 125 0.47 21.23 -30.62
CA TRP A 125 0.49 22.49 -31.36
C TRP A 125 0.99 22.24 -32.77
N LEU A 126 0.22 22.69 -33.76
CA LEU A 126 0.69 22.76 -35.15
C LEU A 126 0.82 24.22 -35.55
N PHE A 127 2.04 24.74 -35.46
CA PHE A 127 2.36 26.08 -35.94
C PHE A 127 2.81 26.01 -37.39
N HIS A 128 2.38 26.99 -38.19
CA HIS A 128 2.75 27.05 -39.59
C HIS A 128 3.04 28.48 -40.06
N SER A 129 3.85 28.61 -41.10
CA SER A 129 4.13 29.90 -41.71
C SER A 129 2.84 30.49 -42.31
N ARG A 130 2.64 31.80 -42.16
CA ARG A 130 1.53 32.52 -42.83
C ARG A 130 1.55 32.31 -44.34
N ARG A 131 2.73 32.13 -44.93
CA ARG A 131 2.91 31.87 -46.37
C ARG A 131 2.51 30.46 -46.79
N ALA A 132 2.54 29.50 -45.86
CA ALA A 132 2.21 28.10 -46.17
C ALA A 132 0.72 27.88 -46.42
N GLY A 133 -0.15 28.76 -45.89
CA GLY A 133 -1.59 28.76 -46.16
C GLY A 133 -2.31 27.48 -45.74
N LEU A 134 -1.84 26.81 -44.69
CA LEU A 134 -2.42 25.55 -44.24
C LEU A 134 -3.85 25.73 -43.71
N LYS A 135 -4.73 24.80 -44.07
CA LYS A 135 -6.12 24.74 -43.58
C LYS A 135 -6.39 23.54 -42.70
N ASN A 136 -5.71 22.43 -42.96
CA ASN A 136 -5.87 21.15 -42.28
C ASN A 136 -4.58 20.31 -42.42
N LEU A 137 -4.53 19.13 -41.80
CA LEU A 137 -3.36 18.24 -41.88
C LEU A 137 -3.05 17.78 -43.31
N THR A 138 -4.05 17.55 -44.16
CA THR A 138 -3.81 17.11 -45.55
C THR A 138 -3.11 18.17 -46.40
N SER A 139 -3.14 19.44 -45.97
CA SER A 139 -2.40 20.55 -46.59
C SER A 139 -0.88 20.48 -46.36
N LEU A 140 -0.40 19.55 -45.52
CA LEU A 140 1.03 19.33 -45.27
C LEU A 140 1.74 18.59 -46.41
N LYS A 141 1.00 18.06 -47.40
CA LYS A 141 1.59 17.46 -48.60
C LYS A 141 2.56 18.43 -49.26
N ARG A 142 3.77 17.94 -49.55
CA ARG A 142 4.89 18.67 -50.19
C ARG A 142 5.43 19.82 -49.35
N LYS A 143 5.15 19.85 -48.04
CA LYS A 143 5.67 20.86 -47.12
C LYS A 143 6.87 20.32 -46.34
N ARG A 144 7.69 21.24 -45.81
CA ARG A 144 8.76 20.97 -44.85
C ARG A 144 8.22 21.07 -43.44
N VAL A 145 8.12 19.93 -42.76
CA VAL A 145 7.40 19.79 -41.50
C VAL A 145 8.34 19.22 -40.45
N ALA A 146 8.60 19.97 -39.39
CA ALA A 146 9.28 19.43 -38.22
C ALA A 146 8.29 18.60 -37.38
N ILE A 147 8.59 17.32 -37.14
CA ILE A 147 7.66 16.38 -36.49
C ILE A 147 8.01 16.04 -35.04
N GLY A 148 9.11 16.59 -34.52
CA GLY A 148 9.64 16.26 -33.19
C GLY A 148 11.05 15.70 -33.30
N ALA A 149 11.77 15.61 -32.17
CA ALA A 149 13.10 15.00 -32.16
C ALA A 149 13.02 13.49 -32.39
N GLU A 150 14.04 12.92 -33.01
CA GLU A 150 14.13 11.48 -33.26
C GLU A 150 13.96 10.67 -31.96
N GLY A 151 13.11 9.66 -31.98
CA GLY A 151 12.80 8.81 -30.82
C GLY A 151 11.93 9.45 -29.73
N SER A 152 11.48 10.70 -29.89
CA SER A 152 10.59 11.36 -28.92
C SER A 152 9.13 10.90 -29.02
N GLY A 153 8.40 10.98 -27.90
CA GLY A 153 6.94 10.75 -27.89
C GLY A 153 6.16 11.71 -28.81
N THR A 154 6.69 12.91 -29.06
CA THR A 154 6.14 13.84 -30.05
C THR A 154 6.25 13.27 -31.47
N ALA A 155 7.43 12.81 -31.88
CA ALA A 155 7.63 12.25 -33.21
C ALA A 155 6.72 11.04 -33.45
N HIS A 156 6.57 10.16 -32.44
CA HIS A 156 5.69 8.99 -32.54
C HIS A 156 4.22 9.36 -32.77
N VAL A 157 3.64 10.20 -31.91
CA VAL A 157 2.22 10.59 -32.04
C VAL A 157 1.96 11.41 -33.29
N VAL A 158 2.88 12.31 -33.64
CA VAL A 158 2.75 13.12 -34.87
C VAL A 158 2.85 12.24 -36.12
N ALA A 159 3.79 11.31 -36.19
CA ALA A 159 3.94 10.40 -37.32
C ALA A 159 2.65 9.59 -37.57
N ARG A 160 2.06 9.04 -36.51
CA ARG A 160 0.79 8.30 -36.59
C ARG A 160 -0.37 9.18 -37.09
N LEU A 161 -0.50 10.39 -36.54
CA LEU A 161 -1.54 11.34 -36.99
C LEU A 161 -1.35 11.76 -38.46
N LEU A 162 -0.10 11.91 -38.92
CA LEU A 162 0.22 12.23 -40.31
C LEU A 162 -0.10 11.07 -41.25
N GLU A 163 0.31 9.85 -40.89
CA GLU A 163 0.05 8.63 -41.67
C GLU A 163 -1.45 8.41 -41.88
N GLU A 164 -2.26 8.52 -40.83
CA GLU A 164 -3.73 8.42 -40.91
C GLU A 164 -4.37 9.49 -41.80
N ASN A 165 -3.70 10.62 -42.01
CA ASN A 165 -4.13 11.69 -42.90
C ASN A 165 -3.46 11.62 -44.28
N GLY A 166 -2.78 10.50 -44.59
CA GLY A 166 -2.12 10.24 -45.86
C GLY A 166 -0.94 11.16 -46.11
N ILE A 167 -0.29 11.66 -45.06
CA ILE A 167 0.95 12.43 -45.11
C ILE A 167 2.09 11.48 -44.76
N THR A 168 3.03 11.32 -45.69
CA THR A 168 4.13 10.36 -45.57
C THR A 168 5.43 11.00 -46.06
N ALA A 169 6.57 10.36 -45.78
CA ALA A 169 7.87 10.83 -46.23
C ALA A 169 8.00 10.86 -47.77
N GLU A 170 7.21 10.06 -48.49
CA GLU A 170 7.21 10.04 -49.96
C GLU A 170 6.50 11.26 -50.56
N ASN A 171 5.59 11.89 -49.81
CA ASN A 171 4.79 13.00 -50.32
C ASN A 171 5.04 14.34 -49.61
N SER A 172 5.87 14.35 -48.56
CA SER A 172 6.19 15.51 -47.72
C SER A 172 7.60 15.42 -47.18
N HIS A 173 8.22 16.56 -46.86
CA HIS A 173 9.54 16.60 -46.24
C HIS A 173 9.40 16.62 -44.72
N LEU A 174 9.28 15.43 -44.13
CA LEU A 174 9.23 15.27 -42.67
C LEU A 174 10.64 15.34 -42.10
N ILE A 175 10.84 16.15 -41.07
CA ILE A 175 12.15 16.45 -40.49
C ILE A 175 12.09 16.15 -39.00
N ASP A 176 12.96 15.25 -38.54
CA ASP A 176 13.15 14.96 -37.13
C ASP A 176 13.93 16.11 -36.48
N MET A 177 13.19 17.06 -35.93
CA MET A 177 13.72 18.27 -35.29
C MET A 177 12.85 18.64 -34.09
N GLY A 178 13.50 18.81 -32.94
CA GLY A 178 12.83 19.22 -31.71
C GLY A 178 12.23 20.62 -31.81
N ALA A 179 11.15 20.88 -31.08
CA ALA A 179 10.40 22.12 -31.20
C ALA A 179 11.23 23.39 -30.89
N GLY A 180 12.21 23.30 -29.98
CA GLY A 180 13.13 24.40 -29.67
C GLY A 180 14.04 24.80 -30.83
N GLU A 181 14.50 23.82 -31.62
CA GLU A 181 15.31 24.04 -32.82
C GLU A 181 14.45 24.41 -34.03
N ALA A 182 13.25 23.83 -34.14
CA ALA A 182 12.32 24.06 -35.24
C ALA A 182 11.67 25.45 -35.19
N ALA A 183 11.39 25.99 -33.99
CA ALA A 183 10.75 27.29 -33.83
C ALA A 183 11.48 28.44 -34.56
N PRO A 184 12.80 28.68 -34.36
CA PRO A 184 13.50 29.72 -35.09
C PRO A 184 13.56 29.46 -36.61
N GLU A 185 13.65 28.20 -37.05
CA GLU A 185 13.70 27.85 -38.47
C GLU A 185 12.34 28.06 -39.17
N LEU A 186 11.23 27.85 -38.46
CA LEU A 186 9.89 28.21 -38.92
C LEU A 186 9.74 29.73 -39.06
N VAL A 187 10.19 30.51 -38.07
CA VAL A 187 10.14 31.99 -38.12
C VAL A 187 11.01 32.55 -39.26
N LYS A 188 12.15 31.92 -39.55
CA LYS A 188 13.02 32.22 -40.70
C LYS A 188 12.44 31.78 -42.05
N GLY A 189 11.39 30.96 -42.06
CA GLY A 189 10.76 30.43 -43.28
C GLY A 189 11.51 29.25 -43.92
N LYS A 190 12.43 28.62 -43.19
CA LYS A 190 13.09 27.37 -43.63
C LYS A 190 12.22 26.14 -43.40
N LEU A 191 11.22 26.25 -42.53
CA LEU A 191 10.16 25.27 -42.35
C LEU A 191 8.82 25.88 -42.76
N ASP A 192 7.89 25.03 -43.18
CA ASP A 192 6.53 25.45 -43.50
C ASP A 192 5.59 25.21 -42.31
N ALA A 193 5.86 24.17 -41.51
CA ALA A 193 5.17 23.87 -40.27
C ALA A 193 6.07 23.19 -39.25
N LEU A 194 5.67 23.25 -37.98
CA LEU A 194 6.24 22.45 -36.90
C LEU A 194 5.14 21.93 -35.99
N PHE A 195 5.34 20.71 -35.51
CA PHE A 195 4.61 20.16 -34.38
C PHE A 195 5.39 20.38 -33.08
N ALA A 196 4.67 20.66 -32.02
CA ALA A 196 5.20 20.68 -30.67
C ALA A 196 4.17 20.06 -29.72
N ILE A 197 4.61 19.21 -28.80
CA ILE A 197 3.80 18.77 -27.66
C ILE A 197 4.39 19.42 -26.43
N ALA A 198 3.68 20.42 -25.89
CA ALA A 198 4.20 21.23 -24.80
C ALA A 198 3.06 21.96 -24.07
N GLY A 199 3.28 22.32 -22.80
CA GLY A 199 2.33 23.18 -22.07
C GLY A 199 2.20 24.57 -22.70
N THR A 200 1.07 25.25 -22.44
CA THR A 200 0.79 26.61 -22.94
C THR A 200 1.86 27.63 -22.60
N ARG A 201 2.48 27.51 -21.42
CA ARG A 201 3.55 28.40 -20.92
C ARG A 201 4.95 27.92 -21.25
N SER A 202 5.10 27.06 -22.25
CA SER A 202 6.43 26.67 -22.73
C SER A 202 7.05 27.80 -23.55
N ALA A 203 8.37 27.98 -23.44
CA ALA A 203 9.09 29.02 -24.17
C ALA A 203 8.87 28.95 -25.69
N VAL A 204 8.69 27.74 -26.24
CA VAL A 204 8.38 27.55 -27.66
C VAL A 204 7.00 28.11 -28.01
N VAL A 205 5.96 27.75 -27.26
CA VAL A 205 4.59 28.22 -27.50
C VAL A 205 4.52 29.73 -27.32
N GLU A 206 5.08 30.28 -26.25
CA GLU A 206 5.15 31.72 -26.02
C GLU A 206 5.88 32.44 -27.16
N SER A 207 6.98 31.89 -27.67
CA SER A 207 7.74 32.52 -28.76
C SER A 207 6.99 32.58 -30.08
N LEU A 208 6.19 31.56 -30.38
CA LEU A 208 5.48 31.40 -31.66
C LEU A 208 4.11 32.08 -31.65
N THR A 209 3.55 32.36 -30.48
CA THR A 209 2.22 32.95 -30.32
C THR A 209 2.23 34.48 -30.19
N ARG A 210 3.41 35.11 -30.15
CA ARG A 210 3.52 36.58 -30.16
C ARG A 210 2.80 37.20 -31.37
N PRO A 211 2.09 38.34 -31.21
CA PRO A 211 1.29 38.94 -32.29
C PRO A 211 2.07 39.32 -33.55
N ASP A 212 3.35 39.68 -33.42
CA ASP A 212 4.27 40.04 -34.51
C ASP A 212 4.85 38.82 -35.24
N SER A 213 4.52 37.61 -34.79
CA SER A 213 5.03 36.38 -35.38
C SER A 213 4.51 36.18 -36.81
N ARG A 214 5.41 35.72 -37.69
CA ARG A 214 5.08 35.32 -39.07
C ARG A 214 4.38 33.95 -39.15
N VAL A 215 4.03 33.36 -38.01
CA VAL A 215 3.43 32.05 -37.89
C VAL A 215 1.95 32.15 -37.49
N ARG A 216 1.20 31.07 -37.69
CA ARG A 216 -0.17 30.90 -37.21
C ARG A 216 -0.30 29.54 -36.57
N LEU A 217 -1.23 29.44 -35.63
CA LEU A 217 -1.64 28.17 -35.04
C LEU A 217 -2.78 27.57 -35.88
N LEU A 218 -2.62 26.30 -36.27
CA LEU A 218 -3.68 25.54 -36.93
C LEU A 218 -4.70 25.05 -35.89
N SER A 219 -5.99 25.15 -36.22
CA SER A 219 -7.06 24.49 -35.48
C SER A 219 -7.33 23.10 -36.06
N PHE A 220 -7.51 22.09 -35.20
CA PHE A 220 -7.82 20.73 -35.62
C PHE A 220 -9.33 20.56 -35.82
N ASP A 221 -9.80 20.68 -37.06
CA ASP A 221 -11.23 20.54 -37.40
C ASP A 221 -11.82 19.18 -36.99
N ARG A 222 -10.99 18.14 -36.99
CA ARG A 222 -11.36 16.75 -36.65
C ARG A 222 -10.97 16.34 -35.23
N ALA A 223 -10.74 17.29 -34.32
CA ALA A 223 -10.29 17.01 -32.96
C ALA A 223 -11.18 16.00 -32.21
N GLU A 224 -12.50 16.12 -32.37
CA GLU A 224 -13.47 15.18 -31.78
C GLU A 224 -13.32 13.76 -32.33
N THR A 225 -13.06 13.63 -33.64
CA THR A 225 -12.84 12.32 -34.27
C THR A 225 -11.58 11.67 -33.72
N TYR A 226 -10.48 12.41 -33.61
CA TYR A 226 -9.24 11.87 -33.04
C TYR A 226 -9.42 11.40 -31.60
N ALA A 227 -10.12 12.18 -30.77
CA ALA A 227 -10.39 11.79 -29.38
C ALA A 227 -11.26 10.53 -29.26
N ARG A 228 -12.15 10.28 -30.23
CA ARG A 228 -13.00 9.08 -30.26
C ARG A 228 -12.32 7.86 -30.86
N SER A 229 -11.42 8.06 -31.83
CA SER A 229 -10.69 6.96 -32.46
C SER A 229 -9.44 6.56 -31.69
N HIS A 230 -8.90 7.45 -30.86
CA HIS A 230 -7.72 7.22 -30.03
C HIS A 230 -8.05 7.50 -28.56
N PRO A 231 -8.25 6.46 -27.74
CA PRO A 231 -8.63 6.62 -26.33
C PRO A 231 -7.64 7.43 -25.48
N TYR A 232 -6.39 7.54 -25.92
CA TYR A 232 -5.35 8.32 -25.26
C TYR A 232 -5.37 9.82 -25.66
N LEU A 233 -6.20 10.23 -26.63
CA LEU A 233 -6.31 11.62 -27.07
C LEU A 233 -7.59 12.26 -26.54
N THR A 234 -7.46 13.51 -26.10
CA THR A 234 -8.58 14.36 -25.69
C THR A 234 -8.68 15.58 -26.59
N LYS A 235 -9.90 15.97 -26.96
CA LYS A 235 -10.15 17.26 -27.60
C LYS A 235 -10.05 18.37 -26.57
N LEU A 236 -9.20 19.35 -26.83
CA LEU A 236 -9.12 20.58 -26.05
C LEU A 236 -9.61 21.77 -26.87
N THR A 237 -10.08 22.79 -26.17
CA THR A 237 -10.39 24.10 -26.76
C THR A 237 -9.53 25.13 -26.07
N LEU A 238 -8.63 25.76 -26.83
CA LEU A 238 -7.95 26.97 -26.37
C LEU A 238 -8.88 28.15 -26.66
N PRO A 239 -9.49 28.76 -25.62
CA PRO A 239 -10.42 29.86 -25.83
C PRO A 239 -9.71 31.08 -26.43
N ARG A 240 -10.49 31.93 -27.10
CA ARG A 240 -10.07 33.27 -27.50
C ARG A 240 -9.41 34.01 -26.32
N GLY A 241 -8.24 34.60 -26.56
CA GLY A 241 -7.45 35.26 -25.51
C GLY A 241 -6.82 34.33 -24.47
N GLY A 242 -6.87 33.00 -24.67
CA GLY A 242 -6.38 32.01 -23.70
C GLY A 242 -4.86 31.98 -23.50
N ILE A 243 -4.08 32.64 -24.36
CA ILE A 243 -2.63 32.84 -24.19
C ILE A 243 -2.36 34.24 -23.65
N ASP A 244 -2.88 35.26 -24.34
CA ASP A 244 -2.79 36.66 -23.92
C ASP A 244 -4.16 37.32 -24.08
N LEU A 245 -4.75 37.70 -22.95
CA LEU A 245 -6.08 38.27 -22.90
C LEU A 245 -6.11 39.73 -23.40
N ALA A 246 -5.03 40.48 -23.18
CA ALA A 246 -4.94 41.88 -23.58
C ALA A 246 -4.74 42.02 -25.09
N LEU A 247 -3.98 41.10 -25.67
CA LEU A 247 -3.67 41.05 -27.10
C LEU A 247 -4.63 40.15 -27.90
N ASP A 248 -5.60 39.53 -27.22
CA ASP A 248 -6.59 38.65 -27.82
C ASP A 248 -5.94 37.50 -28.60
N VAL A 249 -4.98 36.81 -27.97
CA VAL A 249 -4.24 35.68 -28.55
C VAL A 249 -4.72 34.38 -27.90
N PRO A 250 -5.23 33.41 -28.67
CA PRO A 250 -5.61 33.51 -30.09
C PRO A 250 -6.86 34.39 -30.30
N ALA A 251 -7.03 34.96 -31.49
CA ALA A 251 -8.15 35.86 -31.81
C ALA A 251 -9.53 35.16 -31.91
N LYS A 252 -9.53 33.82 -31.86
CA LYS A 252 -10.72 32.96 -31.86
C LYS A 252 -10.37 31.66 -31.16
N ASP A 253 -11.38 30.92 -30.75
CA ASP A 253 -11.20 29.58 -30.20
C ASP A 253 -10.45 28.67 -31.18
N VAL A 254 -9.50 27.91 -30.65
CA VAL A 254 -8.70 26.94 -31.41
C VAL A 254 -8.95 25.55 -30.83
N SER A 255 -9.40 24.63 -31.68
CA SER A 255 -9.50 23.22 -31.30
C SER A 255 -8.12 22.57 -31.38
N LEU A 256 -7.72 21.92 -30.29
CA LEU A 256 -6.47 21.18 -30.16
C LEU A 256 -6.78 19.71 -29.83
N VAL A 257 -5.79 18.87 -30.02
CA VAL A 257 -5.81 17.47 -29.58
C VAL A 257 -4.64 17.28 -28.63
N ALA A 258 -4.85 16.55 -27.54
CA ALA A 258 -3.84 16.36 -26.50
C ALA A 258 -3.83 14.92 -26.00
N PRO A 259 -2.69 14.22 -26.01
CA PRO A 259 -2.47 13.15 -25.06
C PRO A 259 -2.43 13.66 -23.62
N THR A 260 -2.45 12.74 -22.67
CA THR A 260 -2.17 13.00 -21.26
C THR A 260 -0.78 12.49 -20.87
N ALA A 261 -0.11 13.24 -19.99
CA ALA A 261 1.04 12.74 -19.27
C ALA A 261 0.56 11.75 -18.20
N ASN A 262 1.14 10.55 -18.17
CA ASN A 262 0.81 9.48 -17.25
C ASN A 262 1.97 9.26 -16.27
N LEU A 263 1.64 9.02 -15.01
CA LEU A 263 2.60 8.48 -14.04
C LEU A 263 2.52 6.96 -14.07
N VAL A 264 3.57 6.34 -14.60
CA VAL A 264 3.68 4.88 -14.73
C VAL A 264 4.64 4.38 -13.67
N VAL A 265 4.32 3.26 -13.06
CA VAL A 265 5.16 2.58 -12.07
C VAL A 265 5.26 1.10 -12.41
N ARG A 266 6.30 0.44 -11.92
CA ARG A 266 6.35 -1.02 -11.94
C ARG A 266 5.33 -1.62 -10.97
N GLU A 267 4.79 -2.78 -11.30
CA GLU A 267 3.83 -3.50 -10.45
C GLU A 267 4.45 -3.84 -9.08
N ASP A 268 5.73 -4.22 -9.06
CA ASP A 268 6.51 -4.59 -7.87
C ASP A 268 6.90 -3.40 -6.96
N LEU A 269 6.62 -2.16 -7.36
CA LEU A 269 6.85 -0.99 -6.52
C LEU A 269 6.02 -1.09 -5.24
N HIS A 270 6.65 -0.86 -4.10
CA HIS A 270 6.00 -0.94 -2.80
C HIS A 270 4.76 -0.02 -2.71
N GLY A 271 3.62 -0.56 -2.26
CA GLY A 271 2.35 0.18 -2.18
C GLY A 271 2.41 1.51 -1.42
N ALA A 272 3.25 1.62 -0.37
CA ALA A 272 3.45 2.88 0.34
C ALA A 272 4.04 3.97 -0.58
N LEU A 273 5.01 3.61 -1.44
CA LEU A 273 5.62 4.52 -2.40
C LEU A 273 4.64 4.89 -3.52
N LYS A 274 3.79 3.96 -3.96
CA LYS A 274 2.67 4.27 -4.88
C LYS A 274 1.75 5.34 -4.28
N TYR A 275 1.38 5.23 -3.00
CA TYR A 275 0.62 6.29 -2.30
C TYR A 275 1.39 7.60 -2.17
N LEU A 276 2.69 7.56 -1.92
CA LEU A 276 3.52 8.78 -1.84
C LEU A 276 3.53 9.54 -3.18
N PHE A 277 3.67 8.80 -4.29
CA PHE A 277 3.52 9.36 -5.63
C PHE A 277 2.14 9.95 -5.88
N LEU A 278 1.06 9.26 -5.49
CA LEU A 278 -0.32 9.75 -5.63
C LEU A 278 -0.56 11.04 -4.83
N LEU A 279 -0.01 11.13 -3.62
CA LEU A 279 -0.08 12.33 -2.80
C LEU A 279 0.70 13.50 -3.42
N ALA A 280 1.90 13.23 -3.93
CA ALA A 280 2.68 14.24 -4.67
C ALA A 280 1.93 14.71 -5.93
N ALA A 281 1.33 13.77 -6.66
CA ALA A 281 0.53 14.06 -7.85
C ALA A 281 -0.68 14.94 -7.53
N ASP A 282 -1.42 14.65 -6.45
CA ASP A 282 -2.54 15.50 -5.99
C ASP A 282 -2.07 16.90 -5.63
N GLU A 283 -1.00 17.04 -4.85
CA GLU A 283 -0.51 18.37 -4.44
C GLU A 283 -0.04 19.21 -5.65
N ILE A 284 0.67 18.59 -6.59
CA ILE A 284 1.34 19.28 -7.69
C ILE A 284 0.36 19.62 -8.83
N HIS A 285 -0.52 18.68 -9.21
CA HIS A 285 -1.35 18.82 -10.41
C HIS A 285 -2.76 19.35 -10.15
N ARG A 286 -3.19 19.47 -8.89
CA ARG A 286 -4.55 19.91 -8.53
C ARG A 286 -4.89 21.36 -8.87
N LYS A 287 -3.90 22.23 -9.06
CA LYS A 287 -4.15 23.68 -9.32
C LYS A 287 -4.92 23.93 -10.61
N GLY A 288 -4.84 23.03 -11.59
CA GLY A 288 -5.41 23.22 -12.92
C GLY A 288 -4.64 24.24 -13.77
N ASP A 289 -5.08 24.40 -15.01
CA ASP A 289 -4.53 25.35 -15.98
C ASP A 289 -5.62 25.83 -16.96
N ILE A 290 -5.24 26.38 -18.11
CA ILE A 290 -6.20 26.85 -19.13
C ILE A 290 -7.03 25.71 -19.76
N PHE A 291 -6.54 24.47 -19.69
CA PHE A 291 -7.20 23.28 -20.25
C PHE A 291 -7.84 22.40 -19.18
N ALA A 292 -7.34 22.46 -17.94
CA ALA A 292 -7.78 21.62 -16.84
C ALA A 292 -8.37 22.46 -15.69
N ARG A 293 -9.54 22.06 -15.21
CA ARG A 293 -10.14 22.70 -14.02
C ARG A 293 -9.34 22.38 -12.76
N PRO A 294 -9.37 23.24 -11.73
CA PRO A 294 -8.82 22.89 -10.42
C PRO A 294 -9.45 21.59 -9.89
N GLY A 295 -8.60 20.67 -9.42
CA GLY A 295 -9.01 19.34 -8.95
C GLY A 295 -9.34 18.32 -10.04
N GLN A 296 -9.12 18.64 -11.32
CA GLN A 296 -9.34 17.68 -12.41
C GLN A 296 -8.22 16.64 -12.50
N PHE A 297 -6.99 16.99 -12.11
CA PHE A 297 -5.84 16.10 -12.09
C PHE A 297 -5.27 15.98 -10.68
N PRO A 298 -4.67 14.82 -10.32
CA PRO A 298 -4.55 13.61 -11.14
C PRO A 298 -5.90 12.89 -11.29
N ASN A 299 -6.08 12.09 -12.34
CA ASN A 299 -7.31 11.33 -12.57
C ASN A 299 -7.10 9.96 -13.25
N LYS A 300 -8.19 9.21 -13.34
CA LYS A 300 -8.27 7.86 -13.91
C LYS A 300 -8.63 7.81 -15.41
N GLU A 301 -8.70 8.94 -16.08
CA GLU A 301 -9.13 9.02 -17.48
C GLU A 301 -7.91 9.01 -18.42
N ALA A 302 -8.09 8.53 -19.65
CA ALA A 302 -7.05 8.48 -20.68
C ALA A 302 -5.70 7.88 -20.20
N VAL A 303 -5.76 6.84 -19.36
CA VAL A 303 -4.56 6.20 -18.81
C VAL A 303 -3.88 5.29 -19.83
N LEU A 304 -2.55 5.29 -19.82
CA LEU A 304 -1.74 4.46 -20.73
C LEU A 304 -1.76 2.97 -20.33
N PHE A 305 -1.74 2.69 -19.03
CA PHE A 305 -1.76 1.33 -18.45
C PHE A 305 -2.94 1.19 -17.47
N PRO A 306 -3.37 -0.05 -17.14
CA PRO A 306 -4.31 -0.30 -16.05
C PRO A 306 -3.87 0.39 -14.76
N LEU A 307 -4.83 0.88 -13.99
CA LEU A 307 -4.53 1.50 -12.72
C LEU A 307 -4.03 0.46 -11.71
N SER A 308 -3.04 0.86 -10.90
CA SER A 308 -2.69 0.10 -9.70
C SER A 308 -3.86 0.06 -8.71
N SER A 309 -3.91 -0.98 -7.87
CA SER A 309 -4.93 -1.12 -6.83
C SER A 309 -4.95 0.07 -5.85
N GLU A 310 -3.78 0.65 -5.60
CA GLU A 310 -3.58 1.81 -4.75
C GLU A 310 -4.17 3.07 -5.40
N ALA A 311 -3.96 3.26 -6.70
CA ALA A 311 -4.55 4.37 -7.44
C ALA A 311 -6.08 4.26 -7.50
N GLU A 312 -6.62 3.06 -7.77
CA GLU A 312 -8.07 2.84 -7.72
C GLU A 312 -8.67 3.18 -6.36
N SER A 313 -8.03 2.71 -5.28
CA SER A 313 -8.45 3.01 -3.91
C SER A 313 -8.34 4.50 -3.60
N PHE A 314 -7.26 5.16 -4.04
CA PHE A 314 -7.04 6.59 -3.86
C PHE A 314 -8.12 7.42 -4.54
N TYR A 315 -8.47 7.15 -5.79
CA TYR A 315 -9.52 7.90 -6.49
C TYR A 315 -10.92 7.62 -5.94
N LYS A 316 -11.16 6.42 -5.37
CA LYS A 316 -12.46 6.06 -4.80
C LYS A 316 -12.65 6.61 -3.39
N ASN A 317 -11.65 6.46 -2.54
CA ASN A 317 -11.76 6.68 -1.11
C ASN A 317 -10.93 7.88 -0.63
N GLY A 318 -9.94 8.33 -1.41
CA GLY A 318 -8.86 9.24 -0.99
C GLY A 318 -7.68 8.49 -0.36
N PRO A 319 -6.68 9.22 0.17
CA PRO A 319 -5.54 8.62 0.88
C PRO A 319 -5.99 7.73 2.05
N PRO A 320 -5.21 6.72 2.46
CA PRO A 320 -5.48 5.93 3.67
C PRO A 320 -5.68 6.82 4.90
N LEU A 321 -6.54 6.41 5.84
CA LEU A 321 -6.98 7.25 6.95
C LEU A 321 -5.80 7.77 7.79
N LEU A 322 -4.81 6.92 8.05
CA LEU A 322 -3.62 7.30 8.82
C LEU A 322 -2.78 8.35 8.08
N MET A 323 -2.67 8.26 6.75
CA MET A 323 -1.92 9.22 5.93
C MET A 323 -2.60 10.61 5.84
N ARG A 324 -3.88 10.73 6.22
CA ARG A 324 -4.59 12.02 6.24
C ARG A 324 -4.26 12.88 7.45
N TYR A 325 -3.88 12.25 8.57
CA TYR A 325 -3.77 12.93 9.87
C TYR A 325 -2.37 12.83 10.46
N LEU A 326 -1.54 11.90 10.00
CA LEU A 326 -0.20 11.68 10.53
C LEU A 326 0.86 11.94 9.46
N PRO A 327 2.09 12.34 9.88
CA PRO A 327 3.25 12.35 8.99
C PRO A 327 3.41 11.00 8.27
N PHE A 328 3.80 11.03 7.00
CA PHE A 328 3.79 9.86 6.12
C PHE A 328 4.56 8.66 6.71
N GLN A 329 5.76 8.87 7.27
CA GLN A 329 6.54 7.80 7.90
C GLN A 329 5.80 7.12 9.05
N LEU A 330 5.16 7.89 9.93
CA LEU A 330 4.35 7.36 11.02
C LEU A 330 3.13 6.61 10.48
N ALA A 331 2.45 7.17 9.47
CA ALA A 331 1.30 6.54 8.85
C ALA A 331 1.64 5.17 8.24
N VAL A 332 2.77 5.06 7.52
CA VAL A 332 3.24 3.80 6.93
C VAL A 332 3.56 2.78 8.02
N THR A 333 4.27 3.17 9.08
CA THR A 333 4.57 2.24 10.19
C THR A 333 3.31 1.75 10.90
N LEU A 334 2.29 2.60 11.07
CA LEU A 334 1.06 2.23 11.75
C LEU A 334 0.10 1.41 10.86
N GLU A 335 -0.03 1.72 9.57
CA GLU A 335 -0.80 0.86 8.63
C GLU A 335 -0.23 -0.57 8.61
N ARG A 336 1.10 -0.67 8.64
CA ARG A 336 1.81 -1.96 8.75
C ARG A 336 1.44 -2.73 10.03
N LEU A 337 1.41 -2.03 11.18
CA LEU A 337 1.07 -2.63 12.48
C LEU A 337 -0.42 -2.99 12.61
N LYS A 338 -1.31 -2.30 11.90
CA LYS A 338 -2.75 -2.59 11.90
C LYS A 338 -3.07 -4.00 11.39
N ILE A 339 -2.32 -4.51 10.41
CA ILE A 339 -2.46 -5.90 9.93
C ILE A 339 -2.12 -6.89 11.06
N LEU A 340 -1.10 -6.59 11.86
CA LEU A 340 -0.70 -7.42 13.01
C LEU A 340 -1.70 -7.37 14.18
N LEU A 341 -2.47 -6.28 14.31
CA LEU A 341 -3.47 -6.13 15.36
C LEU A 341 -4.58 -7.19 15.26
N ILE A 342 -4.98 -7.61 14.06
CA ILE A 342 -6.10 -8.56 13.90
C ILE A 342 -5.75 -9.96 14.46
N PRO A 343 -4.64 -10.61 14.05
CA PRO A 343 -4.20 -11.85 14.68
C PRO A 343 -3.95 -11.67 16.17
N LEU A 344 -3.28 -10.58 16.56
CA LEU A 344 -2.96 -10.31 17.96
C LEU A 344 -4.21 -10.29 18.85
N LEU A 345 -5.24 -9.53 18.45
CA LEU A 345 -6.52 -9.46 19.16
C LEU A 345 -7.25 -10.82 19.17
N THR A 346 -7.20 -11.55 18.05
CA THR A 346 -7.81 -12.88 17.92
C THR A 346 -7.18 -13.88 18.89
N LEU A 347 -5.86 -13.82 19.11
CA LEU A 347 -5.13 -14.67 20.05
C LEU A 347 -5.23 -14.19 21.51
N LEU A 348 -5.43 -12.89 21.71
CA LEU A 348 -5.66 -12.32 23.02
C LEU A 348 -6.94 -12.89 23.66
N TYR A 349 -7.99 -13.11 22.86
CA TYR A 349 -9.27 -13.65 23.34
C TYR A 349 -9.16 -15.03 24.05
N PRO A 350 -8.59 -16.08 23.44
CA PRO A 350 -8.39 -17.35 24.13
C PRO A 350 -7.40 -17.23 25.29
N LEU A 351 -6.38 -16.37 25.18
CA LEU A 351 -5.47 -16.12 26.29
C LEU A 351 -6.22 -15.60 27.54
N PHE A 352 -7.20 -14.70 27.37
CA PHE A 352 -7.99 -14.22 28.51
C PHE A 352 -9.10 -15.17 28.94
N LYS A 353 -9.72 -15.91 28.01
CA LYS A 353 -10.90 -16.74 28.30
C LYS A 353 -10.56 -18.17 28.72
N VAL A 354 -9.54 -18.79 28.11
CA VAL A 354 -9.22 -20.22 28.27
C VAL A 354 -8.15 -20.45 29.33
N THR A 355 -7.17 -19.55 29.43
CA THR A 355 -6.06 -19.66 30.39
C THR A 355 -6.54 -19.71 31.84
N PRO A 356 -7.46 -18.84 32.30
CA PRO A 356 -7.90 -18.89 33.68
C PRO A 356 -8.67 -20.18 34.02
N PRO A 357 -9.70 -20.64 33.26
CA PRO A 357 -10.33 -21.93 33.50
C PRO A 357 -9.38 -23.13 33.46
N ALA A 358 -8.43 -23.16 32.52
CA ALA A 358 -7.45 -24.24 32.42
C ALA A 358 -6.56 -24.31 33.67
N TYR A 359 -6.08 -23.16 34.15
CA TYR A 359 -5.35 -23.05 35.41
C TYR A 359 -6.19 -23.58 36.59
N ARG A 360 -7.46 -23.17 36.69
CA ARG A 360 -8.36 -23.63 37.76
C ARG A 360 -8.60 -25.14 37.70
N TRP A 361 -8.84 -25.69 36.51
CA TRP A 361 -9.05 -27.13 36.30
C TRP A 361 -7.84 -27.93 36.76
N GLN A 362 -6.64 -27.47 36.42
CA GLN A 362 -5.40 -28.15 36.76
C GLN A 362 -5.12 -28.15 38.27
N ILE A 363 -5.36 -27.04 38.97
CA ILE A 363 -5.26 -26.97 40.43
C ILE A 363 -6.32 -27.86 41.09
N ARG A 364 -7.57 -27.80 40.62
CA ARG A 364 -8.66 -28.66 41.12
C ARG A 364 -8.34 -30.14 40.94
N ARG A 365 -7.82 -30.56 39.79
CA ARG A 365 -7.46 -31.97 39.52
C ARG A 365 -6.49 -32.53 40.56
N ARG A 366 -5.55 -31.71 41.07
CA ARG A 366 -4.62 -32.12 42.14
C ARG A 366 -5.34 -32.30 43.47
N ILE A 367 -6.22 -31.36 43.83
CA ILE A 367 -7.02 -31.42 45.05
C ILE A 367 -7.99 -32.63 45.02
N PHE A 368 -8.66 -32.86 43.88
CA PHE A 368 -9.62 -33.96 43.71
C PHE A 368 -8.97 -35.34 43.79
N LYS A 369 -7.68 -35.48 43.45
CA LYS A 369 -6.96 -36.74 43.66
C LYS A 369 -7.02 -37.15 45.14
N TRP A 370 -6.74 -36.22 46.05
CA TRP A 370 -6.76 -36.47 47.48
C TRP A 370 -8.17 -36.71 48.01
N TYR A 371 -9.18 -36.00 47.51
CA TYR A 371 -10.58 -36.31 47.83
C TYR A 371 -10.98 -37.73 47.42
N LYS A 372 -10.49 -38.21 46.26
CA LYS A 372 -10.75 -39.57 45.79
C LYS A 372 -10.09 -40.60 46.71
N ASP A 373 -8.83 -40.38 47.06
CA ASP A 373 -8.07 -41.25 47.95
C ASP A 373 -8.73 -41.28 49.35
N LEU A 374 -9.11 -40.12 49.88
CA LEU A 374 -9.84 -39.99 51.16
C LEU A 374 -11.19 -40.72 51.13
N LYS A 375 -11.98 -40.58 50.06
CA LYS A 375 -13.28 -41.25 49.94
C LYS A 375 -13.12 -42.78 49.92
N ALA A 376 -12.06 -43.29 49.30
CA ALA A 376 -11.78 -44.72 49.31
C ALA A 376 -11.46 -45.23 50.72
N LEU A 377 -10.71 -44.44 51.51
CA LEU A 377 -10.44 -44.75 52.91
C LEU A 377 -11.67 -44.62 53.80
N ASP A 378 -12.49 -43.59 53.60
CA ASP A 378 -13.75 -43.39 54.33
C ASP A 378 -14.70 -44.57 54.14
N ILE A 379 -14.89 -45.04 52.91
CA ILE A 379 -15.72 -46.22 52.62
C ILE A 379 -15.17 -47.46 53.35
N LYS A 380 -13.87 -47.71 53.27
CA LYS A 380 -13.25 -48.82 54.00
C LYS A 380 -13.45 -48.68 55.52
N ALA A 381 -13.36 -47.46 56.05
CA ALA A 381 -13.52 -47.17 57.47
C ALA A 381 -14.92 -47.54 58.00
N TYR A 382 -15.96 -47.53 57.15
CA TYR A 382 -17.31 -47.95 57.55
C TYR A 382 -17.42 -49.46 57.80
N ASP A 383 -16.72 -50.27 57.01
CA ASP A 383 -16.81 -51.74 57.08
C ASP A 383 -15.74 -52.36 58.01
N THR A 384 -14.85 -51.54 58.56
CA THR A 384 -13.73 -52.00 59.38
C THR A 384 -14.15 -52.21 60.84
N THR A 385 -14.00 -53.44 61.34
CA THR A 385 -14.33 -53.80 62.73
C THR A 385 -13.14 -54.40 63.49
N SER A 386 -12.05 -54.74 62.80
CA SER A 386 -10.85 -55.35 63.40
C SER A 386 -9.87 -54.30 63.95
N PRO A 387 -9.38 -54.42 65.20
CA PRO A 387 -8.40 -53.49 65.78
C PRO A 387 -7.08 -53.39 65.02
N GLU A 388 -6.67 -54.42 64.28
CA GLU A 388 -5.45 -54.40 63.45
C GLU A 388 -5.66 -53.59 62.16
N GLU A 389 -6.80 -53.77 61.50
CA GLU A 389 -7.19 -53.02 60.30
C GLU A 389 -7.38 -51.52 60.60
N VAL A 390 -7.89 -51.20 61.79
CA VAL A 390 -8.02 -49.80 62.25
C VAL A 390 -6.66 -49.11 62.37
N ARG A 391 -5.64 -49.78 62.92
CA ARG A 391 -4.29 -49.21 63.06
C ARG A 391 -3.63 -48.96 61.71
N GLU A 392 -3.74 -49.91 60.79
CA GLU A 392 -3.22 -49.76 59.42
C GLU A 392 -3.89 -48.57 58.72
N MET A 393 -5.21 -48.41 58.88
CA MET A 393 -5.94 -47.30 58.28
C MET A 393 -5.59 -45.93 58.88
N LEU A 394 -5.34 -45.87 60.19
CA LEU A 394 -4.87 -44.64 60.84
C LEU A 394 -3.50 -44.20 60.29
N ASP A 395 -2.59 -45.15 60.06
CA ASP A 395 -1.29 -44.87 59.44
C ASP A 395 -1.45 -44.40 57.98
N GLU A 396 -2.36 -45.01 57.20
CA GLU A 396 -2.69 -44.55 55.84
C GLU A 396 -3.29 -43.12 55.84
N LEU A 397 -4.17 -42.80 56.80
CA LEU A 397 -4.75 -41.46 56.94
C LEU A 397 -3.73 -40.41 57.38
N LEU A 398 -2.79 -40.75 58.27
CA LEU A 398 -1.67 -39.89 58.65
C LEU A 398 -0.73 -39.62 57.46
N ALA A 399 -0.44 -40.65 56.66
CA ALA A 399 0.32 -40.51 55.44
C ALA A 399 -0.41 -39.61 54.43
N LEU A 400 -1.73 -39.75 54.31
CA LEU A 400 -2.55 -38.89 53.45
C LEU A 400 -2.57 -37.43 53.94
N ASP A 401 -2.74 -37.15 55.24
CA ASP A 401 -2.71 -35.78 55.79
C ASP A 401 -1.38 -35.07 55.47
N LYS A 402 -0.26 -35.79 55.64
CA LYS A 402 1.07 -35.27 55.31
C LYS A 402 1.20 -34.96 53.82
N GLN A 403 0.73 -35.84 52.94
CA GLN A 403 0.78 -35.63 51.49
C GLN A 403 -0.12 -34.48 51.03
N VAL A 404 -1.29 -34.31 51.66
CA VAL A 404 -2.19 -33.17 51.44
C VAL A 404 -1.50 -31.85 51.81
N MET A 405 -0.82 -31.79 52.95
CA MET A 405 -0.07 -30.59 53.39
C MET A 405 1.12 -30.25 52.50
N GLU A 406 1.82 -31.25 51.96
CA GLU A 406 2.92 -31.02 51.03
C GLU A 406 2.45 -30.57 49.62
N THR A 407 1.14 -30.57 49.36
CA THR A 407 0.59 -30.14 48.07
C THR A 407 0.56 -28.63 47.96
N SER A 408 1.49 -28.07 47.18
CA SER A 408 1.53 -26.63 46.90
C SER A 408 0.35 -26.17 46.05
N VAL A 409 -0.56 -25.39 46.63
CA VAL A 409 -1.67 -24.69 45.94
C VAL A 409 -1.64 -23.18 46.26
N PRO A 410 -2.21 -22.31 45.41
CA PRO A 410 -2.34 -20.89 45.71
C PRO A 410 -3.25 -20.63 46.92
N LEU A 411 -3.07 -19.49 47.59
CA LEU A 411 -3.88 -19.06 48.74
C LEU A 411 -5.39 -19.15 48.49
N SER A 412 -5.85 -18.78 47.30
CA SER A 412 -7.27 -18.85 46.91
C SER A 412 -7.87 -20.26 46.89
N TYR A 413 -7.06 -21.31 47.03
CA TYR A 413 -7.48 -22.71 47.05
C TYR A 413 -7.17 -23.40 48.38
N MET A 414 -6.63 -22.69 49.37
CA MET A 414 -6.25 -23.27 50.66
C MET A 414 -7.44 -23.79 51.46
N ASP A 415 -8.62 -23.19 51.31
CA ASP A 415 -9.85 -23.65 51.96
C ASP A 415 -10.16 -25.13 51.65
N TYR A 416 -9.87 -25.58 50.43
CA TYR A 416 -10.04 -26.99 50.04
C TYR A 416 -9.05 -27.92 50.75
N ILE A 417 -7.81 -27.47 50.94
CA ILE A 417 -6.80 -28.22 51.69
C ILE A 417 -7.21 -28.31 53.15
N TYR A 418 -7.61 -27.20 53.78
CA TYR A 418 -8.07 -27.22 55.17
C TYR A 418 -9.32 -28.09 55.36
N SER A 419 -10.26 -28.03 54.42
CA SER A 419 -11.47 -28.87 54.44
C SER A 419 -11.14 -30.37 54.33
N LEU A 420 -10.20 -30.75 53.46
CA LEU A 420 -9.72 -32.14 53.36
C LEU A 420 -9.17 -32.64 54.70
N ARG A 421 -8.35 -31.83 55.36
CA ARG A 421 -7.74 -32.19 56.64
C ARG A 421 -8.75 -32.31 57.76
N LEU A 422 -9.76 -31.45 57.76
CA LEU A 422 -10.87 -31.56 58.70
C LEU A 422 -11.59 -32.91 58.53
N HIS A 423 -11.88 -33.32 57.30
CA HIS A 423 -12.50 -34.63 57.04
C HIS A 423 -11.59 -35.80 57.42
N ILE A 424 -10.29 -35.74 57.11
CA ILE A 424 -9.31 -36.75 57.56
C ILE A 424 -9.37 -36.90 59.09
N ARG A 425 -9.38 -35.77 59.80
CA ARG A 425 -9.45 -35.76 61.28
C ARG A 425 -10.75 -36.34 61.81
N LEU A 426 -11.88 -36.09 61.15
CA LEU A 426 -13.17 -36.68 61.55
C LEU A 426 -13.17 -38.21 61.42
N ILE A 427 -12.58 -38.74 60.34
CA ILE A 427 -12.44 -40.19 60.14
C ILE A 427 -11.48 -40.78 61.18
N GLN A 428 -10.35 -40.11 61.45
CA GLN A 428 -9.41 -40.53 62.50
C GLN A 428 -10.09 -40.61 63.87
N ILE A 429 -10.84 -39.58 64.27
CA ILE A 429 -11.56 -39.57 65.57
C ILE A 429 -12.55 -40.75 65.65
N ARG A 430 -13.24 -41.07 64.56
CA ARG A 430 -14.17 -42.20 64.52
C ARG A 430 -13.43 -43.54 64.67
N LEU A 431 -12.34 -43.73 63.92
CA LEU A 431 -11.53 -44.94 63.98
C LEU A 431 -10.86 -45.12 65.35
N ASP A 432 -10.39 -44.03 65.96
CA ASP A 432 -9.84 -44.05 67.33
C ASP A 432 -10.88 -44.53 68.34
N LYS A 433 -12.15 -44.06 68.24
CA LYS A 433 -13.25 -44.53 69.10
C LYS A 433 -13.47 -46.05 68.97
N ILE A 434 -13.46 -46.57 67.75
CA ILE A 434 -13.60 -48.01 67.46
C ILE A 434 -12.39 -48.80 68.01
N ALA A 435 -11.16 -48.27 67.87
CA ALA A 435 -9.95 -48.89 68.42
C ALA A 435 -9.92 -48.91 69.96
N THR A 436 -10.53 -47.93 70.62
CA THR A 436 -10.60 -47.85 72.10
C THR A 436 -11.80 -48.56 72.72
N GLY A 437 -12.72 -49.11 71.92
CA GLY A 437 -13.84 -49.94 72.39
C GLY A 437 -14.95 -49.20 73.14
N SER A 438 -15.22 -47.93 72.81
CA SER A 438 -16.27 -47.13 73.47
C SER A 438 -17.59 -47.15 72.68
N ASP A 439 -18.23 -48.31 72.57
CA ASP A 439 -19.67 -48.38 72.25
C ASP A 439 -20.42 -48.52 73.58
N GLY A 440 -20.88 -47.38 74.11
CA GLY A 440 -21.66 -47.30 75.33
C GLY A 440 -22.35 -45.95 75.46
N GLU A 441 -23.65 -45.96 75.16
CA GLU A 441 -24.70 -45.03 75.62
C GLU A 441 -24.52 -43.53 75.37
N GLU A 442 -25.19 -43.03 74.32
CA GLU A 442 -25.85 -41.73 74.37
C GLU A 442 -27.27 -41.91 73.79
N GLU A 443 -28.27 -42.07 74.66
CA GLU A 443 -29.69 -41.93 74.33
C GLU A 443 -30.35 -40.92 75.32
N ALA A 444 -31.12 -39.97 74.76
CA ALA A 444 -31.90 -38.88 75.38
C ALA A 444 -31.08 -37.68 75.95
N VAL A 445 -31.29 -36.41 75.56
CA VAL A 445 -32.50 -35.63 75.20
C VAL A 445 -32.19 -34.59 74.10
#